data_AF-A0A4Q5U1B1-F1
#
_entry.id   AF-A0A4Q5U1B1-F1
#
_cell.length_a   1.000
_cell.length_b   1.000
_cell.length_c   1.000
_cell.angle_alpha   90.00
_cell.angle_beta   90.00
_cell.angle_gamma   90.00
#
_symmetry.space_group_name_H-M   'P 1'
#
loop_
_entity.id
_entity.type
_entity.pdbx_description
1 polymer ?
#
loop_
_entity_poly.entity_id
_entity_poly.type
_entity_poly.pdbx_seq_one_letter_code
_entity_poly.pdbx_strand_id
1 'polypeptide(L)'
;MSSKEIRYEDSHFIDTTKAVWNYSMLNDEDVRNFQQGTYYSIYKKFGPHSIQVNDVWGMYFCVWAPNATKISVIGHFNKWEPHLHPLVARWDNSGIWEGFIP
;
A
#
# COMPACT_ATOMS: atom_id res chain seq x y z
N MET A 1 -12.38 0.51 -24.74
CA MET A 1 -11.26 -0.45 -24.76
C MET A 1 -10.54 -0.28 -23.44
N SER A 2 -10.63 -1.27 -22.54
CA SER A 2 -10.06 -1.18 -21.20
C SER A 2 -8.54 -1.08 -21.33
N SER A 3 -7.97 0.09 -21.04
CA SER A 3 -6.54 0.22 -20.81
C SER A 3 -6.20 -0.75 -19.68
N LYS A 4 -5.41 -1.78 -19.99
CA LYS A 4 -4.90 -2.70 -18.95
C LYS A 4 -4.18 -1.84 -17.92
N GLU A 5 -4.73 -1.76 -16.70
CA GLU A 5 -4.11 -1.05 -15.59
C GLU A 5 -2.73 -1.69 -15.40
N ILE A 6 -1.66 -0.93 -15.63
CA ILE A 6 -0.29 -1.41 -15.46
C ILE A 6 -0.12 -1.67 -13.97
N ARG A 7 0.24 -2.89 -13.59
CA ARG A 7 0.43 -3.20 -12.17
C ARG A 7 1.75 -2.60 -11.71
N TYR A 8 1.86 -2.36 -10.41
CA TYR A 8 3.01 -1.69 -9.85
C TYR A 8 4.29 -2.49 -10.07
N GLU A 9 4.22 -3.82 -9.93
CA GLU A 9 5.34 -4.75 -10.18
C GLU A 9 5.85 -4.76 -11.62
N ASP A 10 5.03 -4.37 -12.58
CA ASP A 10 5.41 -4.37 -14.00
C ASP A 10 6.31 -3.16 -14.34
N SER A 11 6.38 -2.16 -13.45
CA SER A 11 7.08 -0.88 -13.68
C SER A 11 8.01 -0.45 -12.55
N HIS A 12 7.91 -1.05 -11.36
CA HIS A 12 8.67 -0.67 -10.18
C HIS A 12 9.36 -1.89 -9.57
N PHE A 13 10.56 -1.67 -9.05
CA PHE A 13 11.26 -2.68 -8.27
C PHE A 13 10.55 -2.92 -6.93
N ILE A 14 10.29 -4.20 -6.62
CA ILE A 14 9.72 -4.65 -5.36
C ILE A 14 10.79 -5.40 -4.58
N ASP A 15 11.09 -4.91 -3.38
CA ASP A 15 12.02 -5.53 -2.45
C ASP A 15 11.35 -6.71 -1.73
N THR A 16 11.46 -7.89 -2.33
CA THR A 16 10.89 -9.13 -1.77
C THR A 16 11.70 -9.70 -0.60
N THR A 17 12.84 -9.10 -0.25
CA THR A 17 13.68 -9.55 0.87
C THR A 17 13.15 -9.11 2.24
N LYS A 18 12.23 -8.14 2.24
CA LYS A 18 11.61 -7.59 3.46
C LYS A 18 10.28 -8.29 3.77
N ALA A 19 9.90 -8.23 5.04
CA ALA A 19 8.58 -8.69 5.51
C ALA A 19 7.41 -7.84 4.96
N VAL A 20 7.69 -6.59 4.57
CA VAL A 20 6.73 -5.70 3.90
C VAL A 20 7.34 -5.25 2.59
N TRP A 21 6.66 -5.59 1.50
CA TRP A 21 7.05 -5.22 0.15
C TRP A 21 6.57 -3.81 -0.16
N ASN A 22 7.43 -3.00 -0.78
CA ASN A 22 7.10 -1.66 -1.24
C ASN A 22 6.19 -1.75 -2.47
N TYR A 23 4.88 -1.81 -2.23
CA TYR A 23 3.86 -1.96 -3.25
C TYR A 23 2.82 -0.86 -3.13
N SER A 24 2.27 -0.42 -4.27
CA SER A 24 1.22 0.59 -4.34
C SER A 24 0.11 0.14 -5.29
N MET A 25 -1.14 0.19 -4.85
CA MET A 25 -2.29 0.11 -5.75
C MET A 25 -2.77 1.47 -6.26
N LEU A 26 -2.22 2.56 -5.72
CA LEU A 26 -2.59 3.93 -6.06
C LEU A 26 -1.73 4.43 -7.22
N ASN A 27 -2.39 4.95 -8.24
CA ASN A 27 -1.73 5.74 -9.28
C ASN A 27 -1.75 7.24 -8.91
N ASP A 28 -1.09 8.08 -9.71
CA ASP A 28 -1.01 9.51 -9.41
C ASP A 28 -2.38 10.21 -9.47
N GLU A 29 -3.31 9.72 -10.28
CA GLU A 29 -4.67 10.26 -10.36
C GLU A 29 -5.47 9.96 -9.10
N ASP A 30 -5.34 8.74 -8.56
CA ASP A 30 -5.93 8.32 -7.30
C ASP A 30 -5.49 9.25 -6.16
N VAL A 31 -4.18 9.50 -6.06
CA VAL A 31 -3.62 10.37 -5.02
C VAL A 31 -4.10 11.81 -5.19
N ARG A 32 -4.10 12.34 -6.42
CA ARG A 32 -4.60 13.70 -6.71
C ARG A 32 -6.08 13.85 -6.33
N ASN A 33 -6.93 12.93 -6.75
CA ASN A 33 -8.36 12.96 -6.46
C ASN A 33 -8.63 12.79 -4.95
N PHE A 34 -7.83 11.95 -4.27
CA PHE A 34 -7.91 11.81 -2.81
C PHE A 34 -7.55 13.14 -2.11
N GLN A 35 -6.44 13.78 -2.49
CA GLN A 35 -6.02 15.06 -1.91
C GLN A 35 -7.04 16.20 -2.15
N GLN A 36 -7.76 16.16 -3.28
CA GLN A 36 -8.83 17.11 -3.58
C GLN A 36 -10.16 16.78 -2.89
N GLY A 37 -10.28 15.62 -2.23
CA GLY A 37 -11.51 15.16 -1.61
C GLY A 37 -12.59 14.69 -2.61
N THR A 38 -12.21 14.39 -3.85
CA THR A 38 -13.12 14.00 -4.93
C THR A 38 -13.15 12.50 -5.20
N TYR A 39 -12.27 11.71 -4.55
CA TYR A 39 -12.23 10.27 -4.76
C TYR A 39 -13.22 9.50 -3.87
N TYR A 40 -14.49 9.46 -4.28
CA TYR A 40 -15.58 8.83 -3.52
C TYR A 40 -15.46 7.32 -3.30
N SER A 41 -14.68 6.62 -4.13
CA SER A 41 -14.48 5.16 -4.01
C SER A 41 -13.09 4.76 -3.55
N ILE A 42 -12.36 5.67 -2.88
CA ILE A 42 -11.02 5.42 -2.35
C ILE A 42 -10.96 4.21 -1.40
N TYR A 43 -12.06 3.86 -0.73
CA TYR A 43 -12.16 2.68 0.13
C TYR A 43 -11.86 1.35 -0.60
N LYS A 44 -11.91 1.33 -1.94
CA LYS A 44 -11.51 0.17 -2.75
C LYS A 44 -10.00 -0.01 -2.83
N LYS A 45 -9.23 1.01 -2.46
CA LYS A 45 -7.75 1.02 -2.47
C LYS A 45 -7.20 1.17 -1.05
N PHE A 46 -7.83 1.99 -0.22
CA PHE A 46 -7.46 2.16 1.19
C PHE A 46 -7.96 0.99 2.04
N GLY A 47 -7.29 0.76 3.17
CA GLY A 47 -7.54 -0.37 4.06
C GLY A 47 -6.80 -1.64 3.65
N PRO A 48 -7.19 -2.79 4.22
CA PRO A 48 -6.64 -4.09 3.88
C PRO A 48 -7.31 -4.67 2.62
N HIS A 49 -6.53 -5.15 1.66
CA HIS A 49 -7.00 -5.82 0.45
C HIS A 49 -6.18 -7.08 0.17
N SER A 50 -6.86 -8.22 0.00
CA SER A 50 -6.21 -9.47 -0.42
C SER A 50 -5.95 -9.43 -1.92
N ILE A 51 -4.68 -9.45 -2.31
CA ILE A 51 -4.24 -9.34 -3.71
C ILE A 51 -3.08 -10.29 -3.99
N GLN A 52 -2.77 -10.46 -5.27
CA GLN A 52 -1.60 -11.19 -5.72
C GLN A 52 -0.56 -10.19 -6.26
N VAL A 53 0.67 -10.26 -5.74
CA VAL A 53 1.81 -9.44 -6.16
C VAL A 53 2.96 -10.40 -6.49
N ASN A 54 3.59 -10.28 -7.66
CA ASN A 54 4.63 -11.22 -8.11
C ASN A 54 4.23 -12.70 -7.95
N ASP A 55 2.98 -13.02 -8.32
CA ASP A 55 2.36 -14.34 -8.20
C ASP A 55 2.19 -14.88 -6.76
N VAL A 56 2.49 -14.08 -5.74
CA VAL A 56 2.31 -14.42 -4.32
C VAL A 56 1.04 -13.75 -3.77
N TRP A 57 0.18 -14.55 -3.14
CA TRP A 57 -0.99 -14.03 -2.42
C TRP A 57 -0.60 -13.47 -1.07
N GLY A 58 -1.19 -12.33 -0.71
CA GLY A 58 -0.95 -11.70 0.57
C GLY A 58 -1.95 -10.58 0.84
N MET A 59 -1.64 -9.74 1.82
CA MET A 59 -2.47 -8.62 2.23
C MET A 59 -1.76 -7.31 1.95
N TYR A 60 -2.37 -6.48 1.11
CA TYR A 60 -2.00 -5.09 0.93
C TYR A 60 -2.68 -4.22 1.98
N PHE A 61 -1.93 -3.30 2.58
CA PHE A 61 -2.45 -2.30 3.49
C PHE A 61 -2.17 -0.91 2.95
N CYS A 62 -3.16 -0.03 3.04
CA CYS A 62 -3.00 1.39 2.72
C CYS A 62 -3.76 2.26 3.72
N VAL A 63 -3.07 3.21 4.33
CA VAL A 63 -3.63 4.11 5.35
C VAL A 63 -3.12 5.52 5.15
N TRP A 64 -3.96 6.52 5.42
CA TRP A 64 -3.55 7.91 5.44
C TRP A 64 -3.26 8.36 6.87
N ALA A 65 -2.03 8.78 7.11
CA ALA A 65 -1.59 9.36 8.38
C ALA A 65 -0.41 10.31 8.12
N PRO A 66 -0.68 11.55 7.67
CA PRO A 66 0.33 12.48 7.18
C PRO A 66 1.32 12.94 8.24
N ASN A 67 0.91 12.94 9.51
CA ASN A 67 1.73 13.39 10.63
C ASN A 67 2.39 12.22 11.40
N ALA A 68 2.22 10.97 10.93
CA ALA A 68 2.82 9.82 11.59
C ALA A 68 4.33 9.75 11.30
N THR A 69 5.12 9.39 12.30
CA THR A 69 6.57 9.15 12.12
C THR A 69 6.86 7.72 11.64
N LYS A 70 6.01 6.77 12.05
CA LYS A 70 6.12 5.36 11.66
C LYS A 70 4.74 4.70 11.78
N ILE A 71 4.43 3.81 10.85
CA ILE A 71 3.25 2.96 10.91
C ILE A 71 3.70 1.52 10.75
N SER A 72 3.03 0.61 11.45
CA SER A 72 3.29 -0.83 11.35
C SER A 72 1.99 -1.58 11.47
N VAL A 73 1.86 -2.68 10.72
CA VAL A 73 0.72 -3.58 10.83
C VAL A 73 0.98 -4.53 11.97
N ILE A 74 0.05 -4.65 12.90
CA ILE A 74 0.14 -5.57 14.04
C ILE A 74 -1.06 -6.51 14.04
N GLY A 75 -0.83 -7.75 14.45
CA GLY A 75 -1.90 -8.73 14.57
C GLY A 75 -1.39 -10.11 14.97
N HIS A 76 -2.29 -11.08 14.92
CA HIS A 76 -1.96 -12.45 15.31
C HIS A 76 -0.76 -13.03 14.52
N PHE A 77 -0.69 -12.75 13.21
CA PHE A 77 0.35 -13.26 12.31
C PHE A 77 1.78 -12.84 12.69
N ASN A 78 1.94 -11.75 13.44
CA ASN A 78 3.23 -11.26 13.89
C ASN A 78 3.35 -11.20 15.42
N LYS A 79 2.52 -12.00 16.13
CA LYS A 79 2.49 -12.06 17.60
C LYS A 79 2.30 -10.70 18.26
N TRP A 80 1.65 -9.77 17.57
CA TRP A 80 1.45 -8.39 18.03
C TRP A 80 2.75 -7.58 18.21
N GLU A 81 3.83 -7.98 17.55
CA GLU A 81 5.12 -7.30 17.62
C GLU A 81 5.16 -6.08 16.68
N PRO A 82 5.31 -4.84 17.19
CA PRO A 82 5.12 -3.61 16.42
C PRO A 82 6.25 -3.28 15.43
N HIS A 83 7.35 -4.03 15.43
CA HIS A 83 8.53 -3.72 14.63
C HIS A 83 8.74 -4.64 13.44
N LEU A 84 7.94 -5.71 13.33
CA LEU A 84 8.13 -6.74 12.31
C LEU A 84 7.60 -6.33 10.94
N HIS A 85 6.53 -5.52 10.89
CA HIS A 85 5.86 -5.17 9.62
C HIS A 85 5.63 -3.65 9.48
N PRO A 86 6.70 -2.85 9.33
CA PRO A 86 6.58 -1.42 9.09
C PRO A 86 6.07 -1.13 7.67
N LEU A 87 5.07 -0.24 7.56
CA LEU A 87 4.61 0.27 6.27
C LEU A 87 5.59 1.30 5.71
N VAL A 88 5.56 1.48 4.39
CA VAL A 88 6.39 2.43 3.66
C VAL A 88 5.58 3.70 3.43
N ALA A 89 6.16 4.85 3.79
CA ALA A 89 5.58 6.13 3.41
C ALA A 89 5.73 6.36 1.90
N ARG A 90 4.68 6.84 1.24
CA ARG A 90 4.76 7.20 -0.17
C ARG A 90 5.76 8.32 -0.42
N TRP A 91 6.42 8.25 -1.57
CA TRP A 91 7.44 9.22 -2.02
C TRP A 91 6.85 10.59 -2.40
N ASP A 92 5.53 10.68 -2.60
CA ASP A 92 4.82 11.85 -3.11
C ASP A 92 4.34 12.83 -2.03
N ASN A 93 4.74 12.63 -0.76
CA ASN A 93 4.33 13.44 0.40
C ASN A 93 2.81 13.52 0.60
N SER A 94 2.04 12.57 0.05
CA SER A 94 0.58 12.48 0.27
C SER A 94 0.21 12.16 1.73
N GLY A 95 1.17 11.69 2.52
CA GLY A 95 0.95 11.21 3.88
C GLY A 95 0.29 9.84 3.94
N ILE A 96 0.24 9.15 2.81
CA ILE A 96 -0.25 7.78 2.71
C ILE A 96 0.91 6.82 2.98
N TRP A 97 0.58 5.75 3.68
CA TRP A 97 1.48 4.67 4.04
C TRP A 97 0.92 3.37 3.50
N GLU A 98 1.76 2.59 2.85
CA GLU A 98 1.34 1.38 2.17
C GLU A 98 2.39 0.28 2.21
N GLY A 99 1.95 -0.92 1.92
CA GLY A 99 2.83 -2.09 1.87
C GLY A 99 2.05 -3.37 1.70
N PHE A 100 2.70 -4.34 1.07
CA PHE A 100 2.16 -5.68 0.89
C PHE A 100 2.88 -6.67 1.80
N ILE A 101 2.12 -7.51 2.50
CA ILE A 101 2.63 -8.57 3.37
C ILE A 101 2.28 -9.91 2.69
N PRO A 102 3.29 -10.65 2.18
CA PRO A 102 3.08 -11.98 1.59
C PRO A 102 2.69 -13.04 2.63
#